data_AF-A0AAN3D605-F1
#
_entry.id   AF-A0AAN3D605-F1
#
_cell.length_a   1.000
_cell.length_b   1.000
_cell.length_c   1.000
_cell.angle_alpha   90.00
_cell.angle_beta   90.00
_cell.angle_gamma   90.00
#
_symmetry.space_group_name_H-M   'P 1'
#
loop_
_entity.id
_entity.type
_entity.pdbx_description
1 polymer ?
#
loop_
_entity_poly.entity_id
_entity_poly.type
_entity_poly.pdbx_seq_one_letter_code
_entity_poly.pdbx_strand_id
1 'polypeptide(L)'
;MNQKKERTVDYIFQLPANKDDFTEADARKIISDLSCNPDLYNRFSLSKNKLTIFGKEQLVIKLDATSQQAFIKEMHRPAFLTALNKLHRNPGSLWTITSDAFLLLMFILLITGLLIVPGKKGLWGIGGILTIIGILIPILIYWMIV
;
A
#
# COMPACT_ATOMS: atom_id res chain seq x y z
N MET A 1 -0.85 -3.19 -16.84
CA MET A 1 -1.60 -3.63 -15.64
C MET A 1 -2.65 -2.57 -15.30
N ASN A 2 -3.88 -2.70 -15.79
CA ASN A 2 -4.96 -1.72 -15.52
C ASN A 2 -5.57 -1.97 -14.13
N GLN A 3 -4.86 -1.52 -13.09
CA GLN A 3 -5.28 -1.63 -11.69
C GLN A 3 -6.40 -0.63 -11.33
N LYS A 4 -6.66 0.35 -12.20
CA LYS A 4 -7.64 1.41 -12.02
C LYS A 4 -8.60 1.42 -13.21
N LYS A 5 -9.88 1.19 -12.96
CA LYS A 5 -10.95 1.37 -13.94
C LYS A 5 -11.82 2.52 -13.47
N GLU A 6 -11.79 3.61 -14.23
CA GLU A 6 -12.69 4.75 -14.04
C GLU A 6 -13.62 4.81 -15.24
N ARG A 7 -14.93 4.89 -14.99
CA ARG A 7 -15.94 5.03 -16.03
C ARG A 7 -16.99 6.03 -15.56
N THR A 8 -17.46 6.85 -16.48
CA THR A 8 -18.63 7.71 -16.28
C THR A 8 -19.75 7.17 -17.15
N VAL A 9 -20.93 6.97 -16.57
CA VAL A 9 -22.12 6.48 -17.26
C VAL A 9 -23.26 7.43 -16.96
N ASP A 10 -24.04 7.78 -17.98
CA ASP A 10 -25.26 8.54 -17.77
C ASP A 10 -26.27 7.64 -17.05
N TYR A 11 -26.68 8.04 -15.85
CA TYR A 11 -27.59 7.28 -15.00
C TYR A 11 -28.56 8.25 -14.33
N ILE A 12 -29.82 8.14 -14.74
CA ILE A 12 -30.90 8.98 -14.24
C ILE A 12 -31.26 8.48 -12.85
N PHE A 13 -30.83 9.22 -11.83
CA PHE A 13 -31.11 8.91 -10.43
C PHE A 13 -31.87 10.05 -9.78
N GLN A 14 -33.04 9.74 -9.22
CA GLN A 14 -33.78 10.67 -8.37
C GLN A 14 -33.38 10.42 -6.92
N LEU A 15 -32.80 11.44 -6.27
CA LEU A 15 -32.46 11.34 -4.86
C LEU A 15 -33.75 11.26 -4.03
N PRO A 16 -33.84 10.35 -3.05
CA PRO A 16 -34.95 10.35 -2.11
C PRO A 16 -34.95 11.65 -1.29
N ALA A 17 -36.14 12.16 -0.99
CA ALA A 17 -36.34 13.42 -0.28
C ALA A 17 -35.86 13.34 1.18
N ASN A 18 -35.92 12.15 1.79
CA ASN A 18 -35.38 11.89 3.13
C ASN A 18 -34.26 10.83 3.07
N LYS A 19 -33.29 10.94 3.99
CA LYS A 19 -32.18 9.98 4.13
C LYS A 19 -32.65 8.59 4.52
N ASP A 20 -33.75 8.51 5.26
CA ASP A 20 -34.31 7.26 5.77
C ASP A 20 -35.04 6.45 4.68
N ASP A 21 -35.35 7.07 3.55
CA ASP A 21 -36.04 6.42 2.44
C ASP A 21 -35.09 5.61 1.53
N PHE A 22 -33.76 5.79 1.69
CA PHE A 22 -32.76 5.06 0.90
C PHE A 22 -32.25 3.84 1.65
N THR A 23 -32.55 2.65 1.13
CA THR A 23 -32.18 1.38 1.78
C THR A 23 -30.96 0.73 1.11
N GLU A 24 -30.27 -0.15 1.83
CA GLU A 24 -29.22 -1.01 1.28
C GLU A 24 -29.66 -1.78 0.02
N ALA A 25 -30.93 -2.20 -0.04
CA ALA A 25 -31.51 -2.87 -1.20
C ALA A 25 -31.45 -2.00 -2.47
N ASP A 26 -31.67 -0.69 -2.34
CA ASP A 26 -31.62 0.25 -3.45
C ASP A 26 -30.17 0.50 -3.89
N ALA A 27 -29.25 0.61 -2.92
CA ALA A 27 -27.83 0.69 -3.21
C ALA A 27 -27.31 -0.53 -3.99
N ARG A 28 -27.75 -1.74 -3.60
CA ARG A 28 -27.37 -2.99 -4.28
C ARG A 28 -27.96 -3.08 -5.69
N LYS A 29 -29.19 -2.62 -5.91
CA LYS A 29 -29.79 -2.52 -7.25
C LYS A 29 -28.98 -1.60 -8.15
N ILE A 30 -28.63 -0.40 -7.68
CA ILE A 30 -27.80 0.56 -8.43
C ILE A 30 -26.45 -0.06 -8.80
N ILE A 31 -25.80 -0.77 -7.88
CA ILE A 31 -24.53 -1.48 -8.18
C ILE A 31 -24.74 -2.51 -9.29
N SER A 32 -25.83 -3.29 -9.24
CA SER A 32 -26.20 -4.29 -10.24
C SER A 32 -26.47 -3.66 -11.62
N ASP A 33 -27.24 -2.58 -11.67
CA ASP A 33 -27.58 -1.85 -12.90
C ASP A 33 -26.32 -1.32 -13.59
N LEU A 34 -25.34 -0.87 -12.80
CA LEU A 34 -24.05 -0.37 -13.27
C LEU A 34 -23.06 -1.51 -13.61
N SER A 35 -23.55 -2.74 -13.77
CA SER A 35 -22.76 -3.94 -14.12
C SER A 35 -21.63 -4.24 -13.12
N CYS A 36 -21.79 -3.83 -11.87
CA CYS A 36 -20.86 -4.12 -10.77
C CYS A 36 -21.45 -5.21 -9.87
N ASN A 37 -20.61 -5.95 -9.13
CA ASN A 37 -21.07 -7.03 -8.25
C ASN A 37 -21.78 -6.47 -7.00
N PRO A 38 -23.08 -6.78 -6.75
CA PRO A 38 -23.83 -6.29 -5.59
C PRO A 38 -23.24 -6.71 -4.22
N ASP A 39 -22.50 -7.82 -4.15
CA ASP A 39 -21.89 -8.34 -2.91
C ASP A 39 -20.73 -7.47 -2.40
N LEU A 40 -20.24 -6.59 -3.27
CA LEU A 40 -19.26 -5.58 -2.93
C LEU A 40 -19.88 -4.44 -2.12
N TYR A 41 -21.20 -4.35 -1.92
CA TYR A 41 -21.77 -3.31 -1.06
C TYR A 41 -21.16 -3.30 0.35
N ASN A 42 -20.92 -2.10 0.88
CA ASN A 42 -20.46 -1.90 2.26
C ASN A 42 -21.26 -0.80 2.97
N ARG A 43 -21.27 0.42 2.41
CA ARG A 43 -22.02 1.55 2.97
C ARG A 43 -22.36 2.59 1.90
N PHE A 44 -23.38 3.39 2.14
CA PHE A 44 -23.67 4.58 1.34
C PHE A 44 -23.51 5.86 2.16
N SER A 45 -23.41 6.99 1.46
CA SER A 45 -23.45 8.33 2.04
C SER A 45 -24.28 9.23 1.13
N LEU A 46 -25.31 9.84 1.71
CA LEU A 46 -26.21 10.77 1.03
C LEU A 46 -25.88 12.21 1.42
N SER A 47 -25.67 13.06 0.43
CA SER A 47 -25.55 14.52 0.54
C SER A 47 -26.58 15.20 -0.37
N LYS A 48 -26.82 16.50 -0.21
CA LYS A 48 -27.96 17.25 -0.77
C LYS A 48 -28.29 16.89 -2.23
N ASN A 49 -27.30 16.72 -3.11
CA ASN A 49 -27.47 16.30 -4.52
C ASN A 49 -26.54 15.14 -4.94
N LYS A 50 -25.90 14.47 -3.98
CA LYS A 50 -24.86 13.47 -4.29
C LYS A 50 -25.08 12.20 -3.47
N LEU A 51 -25.16 11.07 -4.15
CA LEU A 51 -25.13 9.75 -3.52
C LEU A 51 -23.76 9.12 -3.78
N THR A 52 -23.04 8.78 -2.71
CA THR A 52 -21.79 8.02 -2.82
C THR A 52 -21.98 6.65 -2.20
N ILE A 53 -21.83 5.61 -3.02
CA ILE A 53 -21.85 4.21 -2.59
C ILE A 53 -20.39 3.76 -2.48
N PHE A 54 -20.03 3.26 -1.29
CA PHE A 54 -18.73 2.66 -1.02
C PHE A 54 -18.89 1.15 -1.00
N GLY A 55 -18.12 0.48 -1.85
CA GLY A 55 -18.00 -0.96 -1.86
C GLY A 55 -16.70 -1.47 -1.24
N LYS A 56 -16.63 -2.79 -1.07
CA LYS A 56 -15.44 -3.57 -0.79
C LYS A 56 -14.47 -3.44 -1.96
N GLU A 57 -13.20 -3.75 -1.72
CA GLU A 57 -12.14 -3.69 -2.75
C GLU A 57 -11.97 -2.32 -3.41
N GLN A 58 -12.23 -1.23 -2.68
CA GLN A 58 -12.07 0.15 -3.16
C GLN A 58 -12.96 0.52 -4.35
N LEU A 59 -14.14 -0.11 -4.45
CA LEU A 59 -15.23 0.36 -5.31
C LEU A 59 -15.84 1.64 -4.73
N VAL A 60 -15.90 2.70 -5.53
CA VAL A 60 -16.58 3.95 -5.18
C VAL A 60 -17.45 4.37 -6.36
N ILE A 61 -18.75 4.48 -6.12
CA ILE A 61 -19.72 4.96 -7.10
C ILE A 61 -20.23 6.30 -6.61
N LYS A 62 -20.06 7.36 -7.40
CA LYS A 62 -20.58 8.69 -7.11
C LYS A 62 -21.65 9.04 -8.12
N LEU A 63 -22.85 9.27 -7.65
CA LEU A 63 -24.00 9.71 -8.42
C LEU A 63 -24.24 11.18 -8.11
N ASP A 64 -24.37 12.00 -9.15
CA ASP A 64 -24.80 13.39 -9.02
C ASP A 64 -26.18 13.53 -9.69
N ALA A 65 -27.19 13.88 -8.88
CA ALA A 65 -28.56 14.05 -9.37
C ALA A 65 -28.72 15.27 -10.27
N THR A 66 -27.79 16.22 -10.22
CA THR A 66 -27.82 17.45 -11.04
C THR A 66 -27.35 17.17 -12.45
N SER A 67 -26.27 16.40 -12.59
CA SER A 67 -25.69 16.07 -13.89
C SER A 67 -26.20 14.75 -14.48
N GLN A 68 -27.00 13.98 -13.73
CA GLN A 68 -27.50 12.65 -14.12
C GLN A 68 -26.37 11.69 -14.54
N GLN A 69 -25.22 11.80 -13.88
CA GLN A 69 -24.03 11.00 -14.18
C GLN A 69 -23.61 10.16 -12.98
N ALA A 70 -23.24 8.91 -13.26
CA ALA A 70 -22.61 7.97 -12.36
C ALA A 70 -21.11 7.89 -12.67
N PHE A 71 -20.28 8.29 -11.71
CA PHE A 71 -18.84 8.08 -11.74
C PHE A 71 -18.48 6.83 -10.96
N ILE A 72 -18.04 5.79 -11.67
CA ILE A 72 -17.62 4.52 -11.11
C ILE A 72 -16.09 4.51 -11.06
N LYS A 73 -15.55 4.27 -9.87
CA LYS A 73 -14.13 4.06 -9.66
C LYS A 73 -13.92 2.71 -9.00
N GLU A 74 -13.32 1.79 -9.74
CA GLU A 74 -12.92 0.48 -9.26
C GLU A 74 -11.39 0.41 -9.22
N MET A 75 -10.84 -0.04 -8.09
CA MET A 75 -9.40 -0.20 -7.94
C MET A 75 -9.07 -1.63 -7.53
N HIS A 76 -8.71 -2.44 -8.52
CA HIS A 76 -8.16 -3.75 -8.25
C HIS A 76 -6.74 -3.56 -7.70
N ARG A 77 -6.40 -4.25 -6.62
CA ARG A 77 -5.02 -4.34 -6.13
C ARG A 77 -4.55 -5.78 -6.22
N PRO A 78 -3.31 -6.04 -6.68
CA PRO A 78 -2.82 -7.40 -6.75
C PRO A 78 -2.68 -7.92 -5.32
N ALA A 79 -3.31 -9.04 -5.00
CA ALA A 79 -3.29 -9.60 -3.65
C ALA A 79 -1.85 -9.80 -3.14
N PHE A 80 -0.99 -10.35 -4.00
CA PHE A 80 0.43 -10.58 -3.70
C PHE A 80 1.20 -9.28 -3.43
N LEU A 81 1.13 -8.29 -4.34
CA LEU A 81 1.85 -7.02 -4.16
C LEU A 81 1.32 -6.23 -2.96
N THR A 82 0.04 -6.34 -2.65
CA THR A 82 -0.57 -5.72 -1.48
C THR A 82 -0.11 -6.39 -0.19
N ALA A 83 -0.02 -7.72 -0.17
CA ALA A 83 0.50 -8.47 0.97
C ALA A 83 1.98 -8.14 1.24
N LEU A 84 2.81 -8.08 0.19
CA LEU A 84 4.22 -7.67 0.30
C LEU A 84 4.35 -6.26 0.89
N ASN A 85 3.56 -5.30 0.38
CA ASN A 85 3.60 -3.93 0.88
C ASN A 85 3.12 -3.84 2.34
N LYS A 86 2.12 -4.64 2.72
CA LYS A 86 1.66 -4.73 4.11
C LYS A 86 2.75 -5.28 5.03
N LEU A 87 3.44 -6.34 4.61
CA LEU A 87 4.54 -6.94 5.37
C LEU A 87 5.72 -5.97 5.53
N HIS A 88 6.05 -5.20 4.49
CA HIS A 88 7.11 -4.19 4.55
C HIS A 88 6.77 -3.02 5.50
N ARG A 89 5.51 -2.59 5.53
CA ARG A 89 5.08 -1.44 6.35
C ARG A 89 4.73 -1.76 7.79
N ASN A 90 4.19 -2.95 8.04
CA ASN A 90 3.78 -3.38 9.38
C ASN A 90 4.27 -4.81 9.62
N PRO A 91 5.59 -4.96 9.90
CA PRO A 91 6.15 -6.27 10.15
C PRO A 91 5.56 -6.83 11.45
N GLY A 92 4.90 -7.99 11.35
CA GLY A 92 4.45 -8.71 12.54
C GLY A 92 5.64 -9.24 13.36
N SER A 93 5.36 -9.73 14.57
CA SER A 93 6.40 -10.25 15.48
C SER A 93 7.32 -11.30 14.83
N LEU A 94 6.77 -12.25 14.06
CA LEU A 94 7.56 -13.27 13.33
C LEU A 94 8.58 -12.67 12.34
N TRP A 95 8.20 -11.59 11.66
CA TRP A 95 9.08 -10.92 10.71
C TRP A 95 10.22 -10.18 11.41
N THR A 96 9.96 -9.65 12.60
CA THR A 96 10.99 -9.04 13.45
C THR A 96 12.03 -10.09 13.84
N ILE A 97 11.60 -11.25 14.35
CA ILE A 97 12.49 -12.35 14.73
C ILE A 97 13.33 -12.83 13.53
N THR A 98 12.71 -12.94 12.35
CA THR A 98 13.41 -13.34 11.12
C THR A 98 14.46 -12.29 10.73
N SER A 99 14.15 -11.01 10.88
CA SER A 99 15.07 -9.90 10.60
C SER A 99 16.24 -9.88 11.58
N ASP A 100 15.99 -10.14 12.87
CA ASP A 100 17.04 -10.23 13.90
C ASP A 100 17.98 -11.42 13.65
N ALA A 101 17.42 -12.59 13.29
CA ALA A 101 18.21 -13.75 12.91
C ALA A 101 19.06 -13.48 11.66
N PHE A 102 18.48 -12.81 10.65
CA PHE A 102 19.20 -12.41 9.44
C PHE A 102 20.32 -11.41 9.76
N LEU A 103 20.07 -10.43 10.63
CA LEU A 103 21.08 -9.48 11.10
C LEU A 103 22.24 -10.21 11.78
N LEU A 104 21.95 -11.19 12.64
CA LEU A 104 22.97 -12.00 13.30
C LEU A 104 23.83 -12.77 12.29
N LEU A 105 23.20 -13.38 11.28
CA LEU A 105 23.92 -14.09 10.20
C LEU A 105 24.79 -13.15 9.37
N MET A 106 24.28 -11.96 9.03
CA MET A 106 25.07 -10.91 8.35
C MET A 106 26.26 -10.48 9.18
N PHE A 107 26.10 -10.35 10.50
CA PHE A 107 27.20 -9.98 11.39
C PHE A 107 28.29 -11.05 11.44
N ILE A 108 27.90 -12.34 11.50
CA ILE A 108 28.84 -13.46 11.43
C ILE A 108 29.59 -13.46 10.09
N LEU A 109 28.88 -13.27 8.97
CA LEU A 109 29.49 -13.20 7.65
C LEU A 109 30.47 -12.03 7.50
N LEU A 110 30.13 -10.87 8.07
CA LEU A 110 31.02 -9.70 8.07
C LEU A 110 32.30 -9.98 8.85
N ILE A 111 32.19 -10.49 10.09
CA ILE A 111 33.35 -10.77 10.95
C ILE A 111 34.24 -11.84 10.32
N THR A 112 33.65 -12.92 9.84
CA THR A 112 34.42 -14.01 9.20
C THR A 112 35.08 -13.53 7.91
N GLY A 113 34.39 -12.74 7.09
CA GLY A 113 34.95 -12.12 5.89
C GLY A 113 36.12 -11.17 6.16
N LEU A 114 36.11 -10.45 7.29
CA LEU A 114 37.24 -9.62 7.71
C LEU A 114 38.44 -10.47 8.18
N LEU A 115 38.18 -11.58 8.87
CA LEU A 115 39.22 -12.43 9.46
C LEU A 115 39.82 -13.47 8.50
N ILE A 116 39.15 -13.76 7.38
CA ILE A 116 39.57 -14.84 6.45
C ILE A 116 40.89 -14.56 5.74
N VAL A 117 41.31 -13.29 5.61
CA VAL A 117 42.53 -12.90 4.90
C VAL A 117 43.71 -12.85 5.87
N PRO A 118 44.69 -13.76 5.77
CA PRO A 118 45.83 -13.76 6.68
C PRO A 118 46.92 -12.75 6.28
N GLY A 119 47.76 -12.39 7.26
CA GLY A 119 49.01 -11.65 7.05
C GLY A 119 48.82 -10.17 6.71
N LYS A 120 49.80 -9.59 5.99
CA LYS A 120 49.90 -8.14 5.71
C LYS A 120 48.76 -7.56 4.85
N LYS A 121 47.96 -8.42 4.23
CA LYS A 121 46.78 -8.01 3.44
C LYS A 121 45.47 -8.12 4.23
N GLY A 122 45.50 -8.70 5.43
CA GLY A 122 44.34 -8.85 6.31
C GLY A 122 44.09 -7.63 7.19
N LEU A 123 43.31 -7.85 8.25
CA LEU A 123 42.97 -6.85 9.28
C LEU A 123 44.20 -6.20 9.93
N TRP A 124 45.29 -6.94 10.11
CA TRP A 124 46.52 -6.42 10.72
C TRP A 124 47.45 -5.69 9.74
N GLY A 125 47.02 -5.47 8.49
CA GLY A 125 47.77 -4.73 7.49
C GLY A 125 46.89 -3.83 6.63
N ILE A 126 47.04 -3.89 5.31
CA ILE A 126 46.34 -2.98 4.38
C ILE A 126 44.81 -3.12 4.49
N GLY A 127 44.31 -4.34 4.73
CA GLY A 127 42.88 -4.58 4.90
C GLY A 127 42.27 -3.85 6.10
N GLY A 128 43.00 -3.74 7.22
CA GLY A 128 42.58 -2.97 8.39
C GLY A 128 42.51 -1.47 8.11
N ILE A 129 43.52 -0.93 7.43
CA ILE A 129 43.55 0.49 7.04
C ILE A 129 42.35 0.81 6.12
N LEU A 130 42.09 -0.06 5.14
CA LEU A 130 40.95 0.11 4.23
C LEU A 130 39.61 0.03 4.97
N THR A 131 39.50 -0.85 5.96
CA THR A 131 38.30 -0.99 6.80
C THR A 131 38.04 0.29 7.61
N ILE A 132 39.08 0.85 8.25
CA ILE A 132 38.98 2.09 9.01
C ILE A 132 38.59 3.26 8.11
N ILE A 133 39.22 3.39 6.93
CA ILE A 133 38.87 4.42 5.95
C ILE A 133 37.39 4.28 5.52
N GLY A 134 36.93 3.05 5.26
CA GLY A 134 35.54 2.77 4.91
C GLY A 134 34.53 3.17 5.98
N ILE A 135 34.89 3.10 7.27
CA ILE A 135 34.07 3.55 8.39
C ILE A 135 34.13 5.07 8.56
N LEU A 136 35.32 5.67 8.41
CA LEU A 136 35.54 7.10 8.61
C LEU A 136 34.85 7.96 7.55
N ILE A 137 34.83 7.54 6.28
CA ILE A 137 34.23 8.34 5.19
C ILE A 137 32.75 8.66 5.48
N PRO A 138 31.85 7.69 5.77
CA PRO A 138 30.46 7.98 6.12
C PRO A 138 30.30 8.88 7.36
N ILE A 139 31.14 8.67 8.40
CA ILE A 139 31.10 9.47 9.63
C ILE A 139 31.47 10.93 9.33
N LEU A 140 32.50 11.15 8.51
CA LEU A 140 32.92 12.49 8.10
C LEU A 140 31.82 13.17 7.26
N ILE A 141 31.23 12.46 6.31
CA ILE A 141 30.11 12.98 5.51
C ILE A 141 28.94 13.38 6.41
N TYR A 142 28.58 12.54 7.38
CA TYR A 142 27.53 12.87 8.35
C TYR A 142 27.85 14.16 9.11
N TRP A 143 29.09 14.29 9.62
CA TRP A 143 29.55 15.50 10.32
C TRP A 143 29.57 16.77 9.47
N MET A 144 29.70 16.65 8.14
CA MET A 144 29.67 17.80 7.23
C MET A 144 28.25 18.25 6.88
N ILE A 145 27.27 17.35 6.96
CA ILE A 145 25.87 17.61 6.59
C ILE A 145 25.06 18.11 7.79
N VAL A 146 25.42 17.66 9.02
CA VAL A 146 24.81 18.11 10.28
C VAL A 146 25.43 19.42 10.73
#